data_AF-A0A8H2XIG8-F1
#
_entry.id   AF-A0A8H2XIG8-F1
#
_cell.length_a   1.000
_cell.length_b   1.000
_cell.length_c   1.000
_cell.angle_alpha   90.00
_cell.angle_beta   90.00
_cell.angle_gamma   90.00
#
_symmetry.space_group_name_H-M   'P 1'
#
loop_
_entity.id
_entity.type
_entity.pdbx_description
1 polymer ?
#
loop_
_entity_poly.entity_id
_entity_poly.type
_entity_poly.pdbx_seq_one_letter_code
_entity_poly.pdbx_strand_id
1 'polypeptide(L)'
;MAPTTQNLTDGKYGPELADYLNEQGYNRPRELAPSLTRVHIADAVKSLADPEHVTYQTFETLMALEWNPVCNHMDLILSDSRVYPLCIKLLRLICAEDIGILDNAYGFMCLQFIALAMDVAKIAQGDRFPAFQEEISKLSPGHSIRLILNNYSRELEGEGIWYDIGNVDNFVRYLGWDWGEDNFRICLPQIGGCGFLDAVFLLKHLWVERAAFLEAALVASGIFPGWGGLLYVIWNAVLENLGWQDNPTKLAPRAPRELYWNQIFEIGLRYAMCSEIREDPLVYVIINNVHLRFSLTKSNIFYPVDNEDAILVATCTTRKLRSLSTINEMNNMATGILGYASMLLCPTDFELHVTQLYKAAFHRAWNEISAIHRMDSHRWCTFAVHAEALAASLSGHV
;
A
#
# COMPACT_ATOMS: atom_id res chain seq x y z
N MET A 1 34.28 21.87 22.46
CA MET A 1 33.89 21.11 21.26
C MET A 1 33.55 19.71 21.71
N ALA A 2 32.25 19.43 21.85
CA ALA A 2 31.79 18.08 22.15
C ALA A 2 31.99 17.21 20.89
N PRO A 3 32.45 15.97 21.02
CA PRO A 3 32.56 15.07 19.89
C PRO A 3 31.16 14.72 19.41
N THR A 4 30.88 15.04 18.16
CA THR A 4 29.73 14.60 17.41
C THR A 4 29.66 13.08 17.47
N THR A 5 28.49 12.56 17.84
CA THR A 5 28.10 11.15 17.84
C THR A 5 28.32 10.55 16.44
N GLN A 6 29.54 10.07 16.19
CA GLN A 6 29.80 9.03 15.22
C GLN A 6 29.64 7.66 15.90
N ASN A 7 28.96 6.77 15.18
CA ASN A 7 28.83 5.32 15.37
C ASN A 7 27.65 4.85 16.22
N LEU A 8 26.81 3.99 15.62
CA LEU A 8 26.60 2.61 16.10
C LEU A 8 25.67 1.70 15.23
N THR A 9 25.23 2.11 14.03
CA THR A 9 24.56 1.21 13.06
C THR A 9 25.43 1.06 11.81
N ASP A 10 26.21 -0.03 11.77
CA ASP A 10 26.98 -0.49 10.61
C ASP A 10 26.16 -0.36 9.31
N GLY A 11 26.83 -0.17 8.16
CA GLY A 11 26.21 -0.02 6.83
C GLY A 11 25.21 -1.11 6.39
N LYS A 12 24.89 -2.06 7.27
CA LYS A 12 23.76 -3.00 7.20
C LYS A 12 22.44 -2.32 6.84
N TYR A 13 22.03 -1.27 7.56
CA TYR A 13 20.69 -0.67 7.38
C TYR A 13 20.62 0.36 6.23
N GLY A 14 21.78 0.77 5.71
CA GLY A 14 21.87 1.73 4.63
C GLY A 14 21.65 3.18 5.08
N PRO A 15 21.53 4.11 4.12
CA PRO A 15 21.26 5.51 4.40
C PRO A 15 19.83 5.73 4.93
N GLU A 16 19.60 6.90 5.51
CA GLU A 16 18.26 7.37 5.88
C GLU A 16 17.34 7.33 4.65
N LEU A 17 16.06 7.02 4.86
CA LEU A 17 15.12 6.81 3.75
C LEU A 17 14.98 8.06 2.88
N ALA A 18 14.95 9.24 3.49
CA ALA A 18 14.86 10.51 2.77
C ALA A 18 16.04 10.69 1.80
N ASP A 19 17.26 10.43 2.25
CA ASP A 19 18.47 10.50 1.42
C ASP A 19 18.44 9.45 0.32
N TYR A 20 18.08 8.20 0.66
CA TYR A 20 17.96 7.12 -0.31
C TYR A 20 16.99 7.44 -1.45
N LEU A 21 15.83 8.03 -1.13
CA LEU A 21 14.82 8.41 -2.12
C LEU A 21 15.26 9.64 -2.93
N ASN A 22 15.86 10.65 -2.30
CA ASN A 22 16.28 11.89 -2.96
C ASN A 22 17.48 11.69 -3.91
N GLU A 23 18.43 10.83 -3.54
CA GLU A 23 19.59 10.51 -4.38
C GLU A 23 19.28 9.50 -5.49
N GLN A 24 18.01 9.18 -5.71
CA GLN A 24 17.55 8.16 -6.64
C GLN A 24 18.17 6.77 -6.36
N GLY A 25 18.36 6.42 -5.09
CA GLY A 25 18.84 5.10 -4.67
C GLY A 25 18.02 3.94 -5.23
N TYR A 26 16.73 4.18 -5.50
CA TYR A 26 15.84 3.26 -6.22
C TYR A 26 16.29 2.89 -7.65
N ASN A 27 17.25 3.61 -8.25
CA ASN A 27 17.87 3.23 -9.52
C ASN A 27 18.94 2.13 -9.35
N ARG A 28 19.50 1.93 -8.16
CA ARG A 28 20.54 0.92 -7.91
C ARG A 28 20.13 -0.50 -8.33
N PRO A 29 18.93 -1.01 -7.99
CA PRO A 29 18.48 -2.32 -8.47
C PRO A 29 18.53 -2.46 -10.00
N ARG A 30 18.17 -1.39 -10.73
CA ARG A 30 18.24 -1.36 -12.19
C ARG A 30 19.68 -1.40 -12.70
N GLU A 31 20.58 -0.67 -12.08
CA GLU A 31 22.01 -0.65 -12.42
C GLU A 31 22.68 -2.00 -12.15
N LEU A 32 22.27 -2.69 -11.08
CA LEU A 32 22.80 -4.00 -10.70
C LEU A 32 22.34 -5.11 -11.65
N ALA A 33 21.10 -5.05 -12.16
CA ALA A 33 20.47 -6.14 -12.89
C ALA A 33 21.33 -6.78 -14.00
N PRO A 34 22.03 -6.03 -14.88
CA PRO A 34 22.86 -6.64 -15.92
C PRO A 34 24.04 -7.48 -15.41
N SER A 35 24.49 -7.24 -14.17
CA SER A 35 25.63 -7.95 -13.55
C SER A 35 25.21 -9.15 -12.71
N LEU A 36 23.92 -9.26 -12.38
CA LEU A 36 23.40 -10.30 -11.51
C LEU A 36 23.08 -11.57 -12.29
N THR A 37 23.22 -12.70 -11.60
CA THR A 37 22.92 -14.03 -12.14
C THR A 37 21.87 -14.68 -11.26
N ARG A 38 21.26 -15.78 -11.74
CA ARG A 38 20.35 -16.60 -10.93
C ARG A 38 20.96 -17.02 -9.58
N VAL A 39 22.26 -17.30 -9.53
CA VAL A 39 22.97 -17.68 -8.30
C VAL A 39 22.97 -16.53 -7.29
N HIS A 40 23.29 -15.30 -7.74
CA HIS A 40 23.26 -14.13 -6.87
C HIS A 40 21.87 -13.89 -6.25
N ILE A 41 20.80 -14.08 -7.03
CA ILE A 41 19.43 -13.95 -6.52
C ILE A 41 19.09 -15.09 -5.56
N ALA A 42 19.44 -16.33 -5.88
CA ALA A 42 19.19 -17.48 -5.02
C ALA A 42 19.91 -17.33 -3.67
N ASP A 43 21.15 -16.85 -3.68
CA ASP A 43 21.94 -16.58 -2.47
C ASP A 43 21.30 -15.44 -1.66
N ALA A 44 20.85 -14.37 -2.30
CA ALA A 44 20.14 -13.28 -1.63
C ALA A 44 18.83 -13.77 -0.98
N VAL A 45 18.02 -14.56 -1.68
CA VAL A 45 16.78 -15.16 -1.12
C VAL A 45 17.11 -16.06 0.06
N LYS A 46 18.13 -16.93 -0.08
CA LYS A 46 18.56 -17.83 1.00
C LYS A 46 19.07 -17.07 2.23
N SER A 47 19.76 -15.94 2.02
CA SER A 47 20.30 -15.11 3.10
C SER A 47 19.20 -14.50 3.99
N LEU A 48 17.96 -14.39 3.52
CA LEU A 48 16.83 -13.90 4.33
C LEU A 48 16.58 -14.76 5.58
N ALA A 49 17.03 -16.02 5.59
CA ALA A 49 16.96 -16.91 6.74
C ALA A 49 18.01 -16.59 7.83
N ASP A 50 19.01 -15.77 7.52
CA ASP A 50 20.14 -15.40 8.38
C ASP A 50 20.23 -13.87 8.58
N PRO A 51 19.50 -13.33 9.58
CA PRO A 51 19.34 -11.89 9.79
C PRO A 51 20.62 -11.09 10.02
N GLU A 52 21.70 -11.74 10.43
CA GLU A 52 23.00 -11.07 10.66
C GLU A 52 23.65 -10.68 9.34
N HIS A 53 23.39 -11.43 8.27
CA HIS A 53 23.99 -11.25 6.95
C HIS A 53 23.13 -10.45 5.97
N VAL A 54 21.88 -10.15 6.32
CA VAL A 54 20.99 -9.34 5.48
C VAL A 54 21.29 -7.87 5.68
N THR A 55 21.55 -7.17 4.57
CA THR A 55 21.78 -5.73 4.52
C THR A 55 20.81 -5.07 3.53
N TYR A 56 20.78 -3.74 3.46
CA TYR A 56 19.95 -3.03 2.48
C TYR A 56 20.34 -3.40 1.03
N GLN A 57 21.62 -3.70 0.78
CA GLN A 57 22.13 -4.16 -0.52
C GLN A 57 21.62 -5.56 -0.90
N THR A 58 21.31 -6.40 0.10
CA THR A 58 20.61 -7.67 -0.13
C THR A 58 19.24 -7.39 -0.76
N PHE A 59 18.50 -6.40 -0.25
CA PHE A 59 17.23 -6.01 -0.85
C PHE A 59 17.39 -5.27 -2.18
N GLU A 60 18.42 -4.46 -2.40
CA GLU A 60 18.71 -3.91 -3.74
C GLU A 60 18.95 -5.04 -4.78
N THR A 61 19.64 -6.09 -4.38
CA THR A 61 19.87 -7.29 -5.19
C THR A 61 18.57 -8.02 -5.49
N LEU A 62 17.69 -8.18 -4.50
CA LEU A 62 16.38 -8.81 -4.68
C LEU A 62 15.46 -7.96 -5.55
N MET A 63 15.43 -6.64 -5.35
CA MET A 63 14.64 -5.71 -6.15
C MET A 63 15.12 -5.61 -7.60
N ALA A 64 16.33 -6.07 -7.92
CA ALA A 64 16.79 -6.20 -9.30
C ALA A 64 15.92 -7.20 -10.11
N LEU A 65 15.17 -8.08 -9.45
CA LEU A 65 14.15 -8.94 -10.07
C LEU A 65 13.08 -8.15 -10.84
N GLU A 66 12.88 -6.86 -10.56
CA GLU A 66 11.97 -6.05 -11.37
C GLU A 66 12.51 -5.74 -12.78
N TRP A 67 13.79 -6.02 -13.06
CA TRP A 67 14.47 -5.55 -14.26
C TRP A 67 15.06 -6.70 -15.08
N ASN A 68 14.94 -6.60 -16.40
CA ASN A 68 15.54 -7.57 -17.33
C ASN A 68 17.08 -7.38 -17.42
N PRO A 69 17.90 -8.45 -17.34
CA PRO A 69 17.57 -9.87 -17.52
C PRO A 69 17.12 -10.67 -16.29
N VAL A 70 17.27 -10.09 -15.10
CA VAL A 70 17.13 -10.80 -13.81
C VAL A 70 15.69 -11.19 -13.52
N CYS A 71 14.72 -10.45 -14.04
CA CYS A 71 13.29 -10.75 -13.88
C CYS A 71 12.88 -12.18 -14.29
N ASN A 72 13.67 -12.85 -15.14
CA ASN A 72 13.49 -14.26 -15.49
C ASN A 72 13.72 -15.25 -14.33
N HIS A 73 14.14 -14.76 -13.16
CA HIS A 73 14.42 -15.56 -11.97
C HIS A 73 13.38 -15.32 -10.86
N MET A 74 12.23 -14.75 -11.21
CA MET A 74 11.13 -14.49 -10.27
C MET A 74 10.56 -15.76 -9.63
N ASP A 75 10.81 -16.93 -10.18
CA ASP A 75 10.40 -18.19 -9.57
C ASP A 75 11.11 -18.47 -8.24
N LEU A 76 12.29 -17.87 -8.03
CA LEU A 76 13.07 -18.04 -6.80
C LEU A 76 12.41 -17.48 -5.55
N ILE A 77 11.44 -16.57 -5.68
CA ILE A 77 10.73 -15.98 -4.54
C ILE A 77 9.47 -16.76 -4.16
N LEU A 78 9.21 -17.91 -4.79
CA LEU A 78 8.04 -18.75 -4.54
C LEU A 78 8.35 -20.01 -3.70
N SER A 79 7.29 -20.65 -3.24
CA SER A 79 7.15 -21.90 -2.48
C SER A 79 8.14 -22.09 -1.34
N ASP A 80 9.32 -22.65 -1.63
CA ASP A 80 10.30 -23.08 -0.62
C ASP A 80 11.08 -21.91 -0.01
N SER A 81 11.04 -20.75 -0.66
CA SER A 81 11.77 -19.56 -0.23
C SER A 81 11.23 -18.92 1.05
N ARG A 82 9.94 -19.09 1.35
CA ARG A 82 9.26 -18.50 2.52
C ARG A 82 9.57 -17.01 2.71
N VAL A 83 9.67 -16.25 1.61
CA VAL A 83 10.14 -14.86 1.63
C VAL A 83 9.31 -13.97 2.53
N TYR A 84 7.99 -14.13 2.59
CA TYR A 84 7.13 -13.28 3.40
C TYR A 84 7.43 -13.38 4.91
N PRO A 85 7.32 -14.55 5.56
CA PRO A 85 7.59 -14.66 6.99
C PRO A 85 9.05 -14.32 7.35
N LEU A 86 10.01 -14.57 6.45
CA LEU A 86 11.40 -14.16 6.65
C LEU A 86 11.55 -12.64 6.64
N CYS A 87 10.95 -11.94 5.67
CA CYS A 87 10.96 -10.47 5.63
C CYS A 87 10.27 -9.86 6.86
N ILE A 88 9.14 -10.43 7.29
CA ILE A 88 8.47 -9.97 8.52
C ILE A 88 9.38 -10.18 9.75
N LYS A 89 10.07 -11.31 9.85
CA LYS A 89 11.04 -11.55 10.94
C LYS A 89 12.15 -10.48 10.93
N LEU A 90 12.67 -10.13 9.76
CA LEU A 90 13.67 -9.07 9.63
C LEU A 90 13.14 -7.70 10.05
N LEU A 91 11.91 -7.35 9.65
CA LEU A 91 11.25 -6.11 10.10
C LEU A 91 11.02 -6.09 11.61
N ARG A 92 10.63 -7.23 12.22
CA ARG A 92 10.50 -7.33 13.69
C ARG A 92 11.83 -7.13 14.41
N LEU A 93 12.94 -7.59 13.83
CA LEU A 93 14.27 -7.42 14.40
C LEU A 93 14.73 -5.96 14.38
N ILE A 94 14.55 -5.24 13.27
CA ILE A 94 14.91 -3.81 13.23
C ILE A 94 14.06 -3.00 14.22
N CYS A 95 12.76 -3.30 14.34
CA CYS A 95 11.90 -2.65 15.32
C CYS A 95 12.31 -2.95 16.78
N ALA A 96 12.88 -4.13 17.04
CA ALA A 96 13.39 -4.49 18.37
C ALA A 96 14.68 -3.74 18.73
N GLU A 97 15.36 -3.14 17.74
CA GLU A 97 16.49 -2.23 17.91
C GLU A 97 16.06 -0.76 17.99
N ASP A 98 14.76 -0.49 18.18
CA ASP A 98 14.16 0.85 18.19
C ASP A 98 14.36 1.64 16.88
N ILE A 99 14.48 0.93 15.75
CA ILE A 99 14.58 1.51 14.40
C ILE A 99 13.24 1.31 13.68
N GLY A 100 12.65 2.40 13.17
CA GLY A 100 11.43 2.39 12.36
C GLY A 100 11.61 1.67 11.02
N ILE A 101 10.53 1.07 10.52
CA ILE A 101 10.57 0.34 9.23
C ILE A 101 10.73 1.28 8.03
N LEU A 102 10.51 2.58 8.20
CA LEU A 102 10.69 3.63 7.19
C LEU A 102 11.80 4.63 7.57
N ASP A 103 12.62 4.36 8.59
CA ASP A 103 13.72 5.25 8.96
C ASP A 103 14.87 5.19 7.93
N ASN A 104 15.16 4.00 7.39
CA ASN A 104 16.30 3.73 6.51
C ASN A 104 15.91 2.93 5.27
N ALA A 105 16.82 2.90 4.28
CA ALA A 105 16.66 2.14 3.04
C ALA A 105 16.32 0.66 3.26
N TYR A 106 16.88 0.02 4.30
CA TYR A 106 16.65 -1.39 4.60
C TYR A 106 15.18 -1.74 4.81
N GLY A 107 14.48 -1.04 5.71
CA GLY A 107 13.10 -1.37 6.06
C GLY A 107 12.15 -1.09 4.90
N PHE A 108 12.35 0.04 4.22
CA PHE A 108 11.61 0.41 3.01
C PHE A 108 11.78 -0.63 1.89
N MET A 109 13.01 -1.02 1.57
CA MET A 109 13.28 -1.99 0.51
C MET A 109 12.77 -3.39 0.87
N CYS A 110 12.79 -3.76 2.15
CA CYS A 110 12.15 -4.97 2.64
C CYS A 110 10.63 -4.94 2.43
N LEU A 111 9.97 -3.82 2.76
CA LEU A 111 8.53 -3.63 2.52
C LEU A 111 8.20 -3.66 1.03
N GLN A 112 9.01 -3.04 0.18
CA GLN A 112 8.86 -3.06 -1.26
C GLN A 112 9.02 -4.49 -1.83
N PHE A 113 9.99 -5.25 -1.33
CA PHE A 113 10.18 -6.63 -1.72
C PHE A 113 9.00 -7.52 -1.30
N ILE A 114 8.42 -7.28 -0.13
CA ILE A 114 7.16 -7.92 0.29
C ILE A 114 6.04 -7.62 -0.71
N ALA A 115 5.88 -6.36 -1.14
CA ALA A 115 4.84 -5.98 -2.11
C ALA A 115 5.03 -6.71 -3.46
N LEU A 116 6.27 -6.74 -3.97
CA LEU A 116 6.62 -7.51 -5.18
C LEU A 116 6.29 -9.00 -5.01
N ALA A 117 6.72 -9.61 -3.90
CA ALA A 117 6.48 -11.02 -3.63
C ALA A 117 4.99 -11.35 -3.55
N MET A 118 4.17 -10.46 -2.97
CA MET A 118 2.72 -10.63 -2.96
C MET A 118 2.11 -10.59 -4.36
N ASP A 119 2.52 -9.65 -5.22
CA ASP A 119 2.03 -9.59 -6.59
C ASP A 119 2.38 -10.84 -7.39
N VAL A 120 3.60 -11.34 -7.26
CA VAL A 120 4.03 -12.59 -7.90
C VAL A 120 3.29 -13.80 -7.32
N ALA A 121 3.09 -13.85 -5.99
CA ALA A 121 2.35 -14.93 -5.34
C ALA A 121 0.90 -15.02 -5.84
N LYS A 122 0.23 -13.88 -6.02
CA LYS A 122 -1.13 -13.82 -6.58
C LYS A 122 -1.17 -14.36 -8.00
N ILE A 123 -0.19 -13.99 -8.83
CA ILE A 123 -0.08 -14.47 -10.22
C ILE A 123 0.15 -15.98 -10.26
N ALA A 124 0.99 -16.51 -9.37
CA ALA A 124 1.20 -17.95 -9.23
C ALA A 124 -0.04 -18.67 -8.72
N GLN A 125 -0.71 -18.13 -7.70
CA GLN A 125 -1.94 -18.67 -7.14
C GLN A 125 -3.10 -18.71 -8.15
N GLY A 126 -3.13 -17.77 -9.09
CA GLY A 126 -4.09 -17.73 -10.20
C GLY A 126 -3.72 -18.58 -11.41
N ASP A 127 -2.70 -19.44 -11.32
CA ASP A 127 -2.18 -20.28 -12.42
C ASP A 127 -1.70 -19.50 -13.66
N ARG A 128 -1.33 -18.21 -13.49
CA ARG A 128 -0.86 -17.34 -14.59
C ARG A 128 0.65 -17.15 -14.67
N PHE A 129 1.38 -17.71 -13.72
CA PHE A 129 2.82 -17.48 -13.61
C PHE A 129 3.64 -17.95 -14.84
N PRO A 130 3.37 -19.11 -15.47
CA PRO A 130 4.09 -19.50 -16.69
C PRO A 130 3.91 -18.49 -17.85
N ALA A 131 2.69 -17.99 -18.06
CA ALA A 131 2.41 -16.98 -19.09
C ALA A 131 3.09 -15.64 -18.77
N PHE A 132 3.02 -15.22 -17.51
CA PHE A 132 3.74 -14.05 -17.01
C PHE A 132 5.25 -14.16 -17.23
N GLN A 133 5.86 -15.30 -16.90
CA GLN A 133 7.30 -15.54 -17.12
C GLN A 133 7.67 -15.49 -18.61
N GLU A 134 6.84 -16.06 -19.47
CA GLU A 134 7.06 -16.01 -20.92
C GLU A 134 7.06 -14.55 -21.41
N GLU A 135 6.14 -13.72 -20.93
CA GLU A 135 6.03 -12.32 -21.34
C GLU A 135 7.20 -11.46 -20.85
N ILE A 136 7.60 -11.58 -19.58
CA ILE A 136 8.74 -10.82 -19.07
C ILE A 136 10.07 -11.25 -19.71
N SER A 137 10.19 -12.50 -20.16
CA SER A 137 11.40 -12.99 -20.85
C SER A 137 11.64 -12.33 -22.21
N LYS A 138 10.61 -11.71 -22.79
CA LYS A 138 10.66 -11.00 -24.07
C LYS A 138 11.06 -9.53 -23.91
N LEU A 139 11.24 -9.05 -22.69
CA LEU A 139 11.66 -7.67 -22.43
C LEU A 139 13.06 -7.42 -22.99
N SER A 140 13.29 -6.19 -23.44
CA SER A 140 14.63 -5.72 -23.79
C SER A 140 15.46 -5.45 -22.53
N PRO A 141 16.80 -5.55 -22.57
CA PRO A 141 17.65 -5.28 -21.40
C PRO A 141 17.35 -3.93 -20.74
N GLY A 142 17.37 -3.88 -19.40
CA GLY A 142 17.14 -2.67 -18.63
C GLY A 142 15.69 -2.16 -18.59
N HIS A 143 14.74 -2.93 -19.12
CA HIS A 143 13.30 -2.66 -18.99
C HIS A 143 12.74 -3.29 -17.71
N SER A 144 11.81 -2.58 -17.08
CA SER A 144 11.11 -3.04 -15.88
C SER A 144 9.87 -3.87 -16.24
N ILE A 145 9.59 -4.89 -15.41
CA ILE A 145 8.37 -5.70 -15.49
C ILE A 145 7.12 -4.96 -15.03
N ARG A 146 7.23 -3.77 -14.45
CA ARG A 146 6.16 -3.06 -13.75
C ARG A 146 4.83 -3.02 -14.50
N LEU A 147 4.85 -2.77 -15.81
CA LEU A 147 3.62 -2.72 -16.62
C LEU A 147 2.97 -4.11 -16.74
N ILE A 148 3.77 -5.14 -17.01
CA ILE A 148 3.32 -6.53 -17.14
C ILE A 148 2.79 -7.03 -15.78
N LEU A 149 3.58 -6.84 -14.72
CA LEU A 149 3.21 -7.22 -13.35
C LEU A 149 1.89 -6.57 -12.92
N ASN A 150 1.73 -5.27 -13.17
CA ASN A 150 0.48 -4.57 -12.90
C ASN A 150 -0.69 -5.16 -13.69
N ASN A 151 -0.54 -5.43 -14.99
CA ASN A 151 -1.65 -5.97 -15.78
C ASN A 151 -2.14 -7.32 -15.22
N TYR A 152 -1.22 -8.25 -14.97
CA TYR A 152 -1.59 -9.57 -14.43
C TYR A 152 -2.17 -9.49 -13.01
N SER A 153 -1.55 -8.72 -12.12
CA SER A 153 -2.01 -8.58 -10.73
C SER A 153 -3.35 -7.86 -10.64
N ARG A 154 -3.54 -6.76 -11.38
CA ARG A 154 -4.78 -5.98 -11.38
C ARG A 154 -5.94 -6.72 -12.06
N GLU A 155 -5.67 -7.51 -13.11
CA GLU A 155 -6.70 -8.37 -13.71
C GLU A 155 -7.23 -9.39 -12.70
N LEU A 156 -6.33 -10.07 -11.99
CA LEU A 156 -6.71 -11.04 -10.96
C LEU A 156 -7.46 -10.39 -9.79
N GLU A 157 -7.04 -9.19 -9.39
CA GLU A 157 -7.77 -8.42 -8.36
C GLU A 157 -9.14 -7.95 -8.86
N GLY A 158 -9.23 -7.55 -10.12
CA GLY A 158 -10.50 -7.19 -10.74
C GLY A 158 -11.45 -8.38 -10.75
N GLU A 159 -10.94 -9.58 -11.04
CA GLU A 159 -11.69 -10.83 -10.90
C GLU A 159 -12.11 -11.09 -9.45
N GLY A 160 -11.21 -10.87 -8.49
CA GLY A 160 -11.52 -11.05 -7.08
C GLY A 160 -12.56 -10.04 -6.53
N ILE A 161 -12.51 -8.79 -6.99
CA ILE A 161 -13.34 -7.68 -6.49
C ILE A 161 -14.70 -7.63 -7.21
N TRP A 162 -14.71 -7.80 -8.53
CA TRP A 162 -15.87 -7.49 -9.37
C TRP A 162 -16.70 -8.69 -9.79
N TYR A 163 -16.17 -9.92 -9.70
CA TYR A 163 -16.91 -11.11 -10.16
C TYR A 163 -17.80 -11.81 -9.13
N ASP A 164 -17.79 -11.42 -7.85
CA ASP A 164 -18.97 -11.50 -6.94
C ASP A 164 -18.55 -11.21 -5.49
N ILE A 165 -19.09 -10.13 -4.90
CA ILE A 165 -19.25 -10.01 -3.45
C ILE A 165 -20.37 -11.00 -3.06
N GLY A 166 -20.07 -12.30 -3.09
CA GLY A 166 -21.05 -13.37 -2.92
C GLY A 166 -20.55 -14.78 -3.29
N ASN A 167 -19.51 -14.88 -4.11
CA ASN A 167 -18.92 -16.14 -4.54
C ASN A 167 -17.62 -16.39 -3.78
N VAL A 168 -17.77 -16.95 -2.58
CA VAL A 168 -16.69 -17.28 -1.64
C VAL A 168 -15.59 -18.11 -2.32
N ASP A 169 -15.93 -18.99 -3.26
CA ASP A 169 -14.98 -19.89 -3.92
C ASP A 169 -13.97 -19.13 -4.79
N ASN A 170 -14.40 -18.08 -5.50
CA ASN A 170 -13.50 -17.26 -6.33
C ASN A 170 -12.53 -16.43 -5.49
N PHE A 171 -13.01 -15.88 -4.37
CA PHE A 171 -12.18 -15.13 -3.44
C PHE A 171 -11.18 -16.03 -2.69
N VAL A 172 -11.61 -17.23 -2.27
CA VAL A 172 -10.74 -18.26 -1.69
C VAL A 172 -9.66 -18.71 -2.67
N ARG A 173 -10.02 -18.88 -3.95
CA ARG A 173 -9.05 -19.27 -5.00
C ARG A 173 -7.97 -18.21 -5.22
N TYR A 174 -8.33 -16.93 -5.19
CA TYR A 174 -7.42 -15.84 -5.54
C TYR A 174 -6.32 -15.58 -4.49
N LEU A 175 -6.68 -15.51 -3.19
CA LEU A 175 -5.68 -15.35 -2.12
C LEU A 175 -5.20 -16.69 -1.53
N GLY A 176 -5.87 -17.81 -1.82
CA GLY A 176 -5.45 -19.14 -1.35
C GLY A 176 -5.55 -19.27 0.17
N TRP A 177 -6.74 -19.05 0.74
CA TRP A 177 -6.94 -19.07 2.20
C TRP A 177 -6.89 -20.47 2.79
N ASP A 178 -6.04 -20.66 3.80
CA ASP A 178 -5.97 -21.89 4.62
C ASP A 178 -5.92 -21.56 6.12
N TRP A 179 -6.05 -22.57 6.97
CA TRP A 179 -5.91 -22.45 8.42
C TRP A 179 -4.43 -22.57 8.83
N GLY A 180 -3.93 -21.55 9.54
CA GLY A 180 -2.63 -21.59 10.21
C GLY A 180 -2.67 -22.34 11.54
N GLU A 181 -1.47 -22.65 12.05
CA GLU A 181 -1.28 -23.37 13.32
C GLU A 181 -1.83 -22.60 14.55
N ASP A 182 -1.95 -21.29 14.44
CA ASP A 182 -2.44 -20.36 15.48
C ASP A 182 -3.97 -20.20 15.47
N ASN A 183 -4.68 -20.98 14.64
CA ASN A 183 -6.12 -20.85 14.36
C ASN A 183 -6.51 -19.52 13.69
N PHE A 184 -5.56 -18.81 13.08
CA PHE A 184 -5.87 -17.72 12.16
C PHE A 184 -5.79 -18.20 10.72
N ARG A 185 -6.58 -17.57 9.84
CA ARG A 185 -6.55 -17.80 8.40
C ARG A 185 -5.30 -17.13 7.83
N ILE A 186 -4.58 -17.87 6.99
CA ILE A 186 -3.39 -17.44 6.27
C ILE A 186 -3.68 -17.44 4.77
N CYS A 187 -3.12 -16.49 4.03
CA CYS A 187 -3.23 -16.43 2.56
C CYS A 187 -1.86 -16.47 1.89
N LEU A 188 -1.82 -16.56 0.56
CA LEU A 188 -0.60 -16.55 -0.26
C LEU A 188 0.43 -17.62 0.19
N PRO A 189 0.04 -18.91 0.19
CA PRO A 189 0.95 -20.00 0.58
C PRO A 189 2.23 -20.04 -0.28
N GLN A 190 2.16 -19.51 -1.51
CA GLN A 190 3.27 -19.50 -2.46
C GLN A 190 4.46 -18.64 -2.03
N ILE A 191 4.35 -17.84 -0.99
CA ILE A 191 5.47 -17.08 -0.40
C ILE A 191 5.70 -17.43 1.07
N GLY A 192 5.18 -18.58 1.51
CA GLY A 192 5.27 -19.08 2.88
C GLY A 192 4.09 -18.68 3.79
N GLY A 193 3.08 -17.99 3.25
CA GLY A 193 1.87 -17.62 3.98
C GLY A 193 1.94 -16.23 4.62
N CYS A 194 0.97 -15.38 4.31
CA CYS A 194 0.67 -14.12 4.98
C CYS A 194 -0.32 -14.37 6.13
N GLY A 195 0.21 -14.43 7.35
CA GLY A 195 -0.58 -14.65 8.57
C GLY A 195 -1.19 -13.37 9.14
N PHE A 196 -2.27 -13.53 9.89
CA PHE A 196 -2.98 -12.42 10.55
C PHE A 196 -2.09 -11.58 11.47
N LEU A 197 -1.26 -12.22 12.31
CA LEU A 197 -0.39 -11.53 13.27
C LEU A 197 0.72 -10.72 12.59
N ASP A 198 1.15 -11.15 11.40
CA ASP A 198 2.15 -10.46 10.60
C ASP A 198 1.55 -9.27 9.85
N ALA A 199 0.34 -9.44 9.30
CA ALA A 199 -0.42 -8.33 8.71
C ALA A 199 -0.74 -7.23 9.74
N VAL A 200 -1.15 -7.62 10.96
CA VAL A 200 -1.41 -6.68 12.06
C VAL A 200 -0.12 -6.02 12.55
N PHE A 201 1.01 -6.74 12.56
CA PHE A 201 2.31 -6.14 12.85
C PHE A 201 2.65 -5.04 11.85
N LEU A 202 2.59 -5.32 10.54
CA LEU A 202 2.84 -4.32 9.51
C LEU A 202 1.89 -3.12 9.65
N LEU A 203 0.59 -3.37 9.80
CA LEU A 203 -0.41 -2.31 9.94
C LEU A 203 -0.09 -1.36 11.11
N LYS A 204 0.29 -1.92 12.26
CA LYS A 204 0.64 -1.12 13.45
C LYS A 204 1.84 -0.23 13.19
N HIS A 205 2.90 -0.78 12.59
CA HIS A 205 4.13 -0.01 12.32
C HIS A 205 3.90 1.05 11.26
N LEU A 206 3.20 0.73 10.17
CA LEU A 206 2.80 1.73 9.17
C LEU A 206 1.97 2.86 9.79
N TRP A 207 1.07 2.54 10.73
CA TRP A 207 0.26 3.55 11.42
C TRP A 207 1.06 4.42 12.39
N VAL A 208 2.00 3.85 13.14
CA VAL A 208 2.93 4.62 13.99
C VAL A 208 3.74 5.58 13.11
N GLU A 209 4.24 5.09 11.98
CA GLU A 209 5.10 5.82 11.03
C GLU A 209 4.29 6.50 9.91
N ARG A 210 3.00 6.80 10.14
CA ARG A 210 2.06 7.24 9.08
C ARG A 210 2.43 8.52 8.33
N ALA A 211 3.23 9.41 8.94
CA ALA A 211 3.78 10.59 8.28
C ALA A 211 4.87 10.16 7.27
N ALA A 212 5.90 9.44 7.75
CA ALA A 212 6.95 8.86 6.91
C ALA A 212 6.39 7.92 5.82
N PHE A 213 5.32 7.19 6.11
CA PHE A 213 4.60 6.38 5.13
C PHE A 213 4.07 7.20 3.97
N LEU A 214 3.42 8.35 4.25
CA LEU A 214 2.91 9.22 3.20
C LEU A 214 4.07 9.79 2.37
N GLU A 215 5.15 10.25 3.01
CA GLU A 215 6.35 10.75 2.33
C GLU A 215 6.98 9.70 1.41
N ALA A 216 7.21 8.49 1.93
CA ALA A 216 7.75 7.39 1.16
C ALA A 216 6.83 7.01 -0.01
N ALA A 217 5.52 6.90 0.25
CA ALA A 217 4.54 6.52 -0.75
C ALA A 217 4.38 7.56 -1.87
N LEU A 218 4.59 8.86 -1.58
CA LEU A 218 4.56 9.92 -2.59
C LEU A 218 5.62 9.76 -3.68
N VAL A 219 6.77 9.21 -3.30
CA VAL A 219 7.87 8.92 -4.22
C VAL A 219 7.71 7.52 -4.80
N ALA A 220 7.43 6.54 -3.94
CA ALA A 220 7.43 5.13 -4.30
C ALA A 220 6.28 4.75 -5.24
N SER A 221 5.07 5.29 -5.09
CA SER A 221 3.89 4.85 -5.86
C SER A 221 4.05 5.00 -7.38
N GLY A 222 4.81 6.01 -7.82
CA GLY A 222 5.10 6.27 -9.24
C GLY A 222 6.29 5.47 -9.77
N ILE A 223 7.08 4.85 -8.90
CA ILE A 223 8.30 4.11 -9.24
C ILE A 223 8.02 2.62 -9.15
N PHE A 224 7.56 2.19 -7.99
CA PHE A 224 7.34 0.82 -7.59
C PHE A 224 5.85 0.48 -7.57
N PRO A 225 5.41 -0.59 -8.27
CA PRO A 225 4.05 -1.08 -8.12
C PRO A 225 3.86 -1.85 -6.80
N GLY A 226 2.60 -2.06 -6.41
CA GLY A 226 2.21 -3.14 -5.51
C GLY A 226 1.77 -2.70 -4.11
N TRP A 227 1.92 -1.43 -3.73
CA TRP A 227 1.55 -0.95 -2.39
C TRP A 227 0.04 -1.04 -2.14
N GLY A 228 -0.79 -0.72 -3.14
CA GLY A 228 -2.23 -0.96 -3.07
C GLY A 228 -2.56 -2.43 -2.88
N GLY A 229 -1.79 -3.32 -3.52
CA GLY A 229 -1.91 -4.78 -3.39
C GLY A 229 -1.54 -5.26 -1.99
N LEU A 230 -0.45 -4.75 -1.43
CA LEU A 230 -0.01 -5.01 -0.06
C LEU A 230 -1.09 -4.59 0.95
N LEU A 231 -1.58 -3.35 0.86
CA LEU A 231 -2.62 -2.85 1.75
C LEU A 231 -3.92 -3.63 1.60
N TYR A 232 -4.26 -4.06 0.38
CA TYR A 232 -5.42 -4.90 0.13
C TYR A 232 -5.28 -6.28 0.79
N VAL A 233 -4.11 -6.90 0.74
CA VAL A 233 -3.86 -8.18 1.43
C VAL A 233 -3.93 -8.02 2.94
N ILE A 234 -3.34 -6.95 3.50
CA ILE A 234 -3.46 -6.64 4.95
C ILE A 234 -4.93 -6.46 5.33
N TRP A 235 -5.70 -5.73 4.52
CA TRP A 235 -7.12 -5.51 4.74
C TRP A 235 -7.93 -6.80 4.73
N ASN A 236 -7.69 -7.67 3.76
CA ASN A 236 -8.36 -8.96 3.71
C ASN A 236 -7.93 -9.88 4.85
N ALA A 237 -6.67 -9.85 5.27
CA ALA A 237 -6.20 -10.63 6.43
C ALA A 237 -6.92 -10.20 7.72
N VAL A 238 -7.15 -8.90 7.91
CA VAL A 238 -7.95 -8.38 9.03
C VAL A 238 -9.41 -8.79 8.89
N LEU A 239 -10.00 -8.63 7.69
CA LEU A 239 -11.39 -8.94 7.42
C LEU A 239 -11.71 -10.43 7.60
N GLU A 240 -10.94 -11.33 6.99
CA GLU A 240 -11.14 -12.78 7.05
C GLU A 240 -11.05 -13.30 8.50
N ASN A 241 -10.14 -12.73 9.29
CA ASN A 241 -9.89 -13.20 10.65
C ASN A 241 -10.80 -12.56 11.70
N LEU A 242 -11.15 -11.29 11.58
CA LEU A 242 -11.96 -10.58 12.58
C LEU A 242 -13.41 -10.35 12.16
N GLY A 243 -13.71 -10.51 10.87
CA GLY A 243 -15.00 -10.15 10.29
C GLY A 243 -15.22 -8.64 10.21
N TRP A 244 -16.34 -8.24 9.64
CA TRP A 244 -16.75 -6.83 9.60
C TRP A 244 -17.03 -6.32 11.02
N GLN A 245 -16.95 -4.98 11.20
CA GLN A 245 -17.27 -4.35 12.49
C GLN A 245 -18.68 -4.75 12.98
N ASP A 246 -19.66 -4.78 12.08
CA ASP A 246 -21.06 -5.12 12.37
C ASP A 246 -21.37 -6.63 12.29
N ASN A 247 -20.44 -7.44 11.76
CA ASN A 247 -20.60 -8.89 11.66
C ASN A 247 -19.27 -9.62 11.94
N PRO A 248 -18.90 -9.74 13.22
CA PRO A 248 -17.59 -10.25 13.59
C PRO A 248 -17.51 -11.77 13.61
N THR A 249 -16.30 -12.29 13.41
CA THR A 249 -16.00 -13.71 13.57
C THR A 249 -15.87 -14.12 15.04
N LYS A 250 -15.81 -15.43 15.29
CA LYS A 250 -15.59 -16.00 16.64
C LYS A 250 -14.23 -15.62 17.25
N LEU A 251 -13.23 -15.29 16.43
CA LEU A 251 -11.88 -14.93 16.88
C LEU A 251 -11.80 -13.47 17.35
N ALA A 252 -12.76 -12.68 16.91
CA ALA A 252 -12.73 -11.23 17.04
C ALA A 252 -12.85 -10.70 18.50
N PRO A 253 -13.48 -11.36 19.50
CA PRO A 253 -13.54 -10.88 20.89
C PRO A 253 -12.16 -10.74 21.58
N ARG A 254 -11.09 -11.28 20.97
CA ARG A 254 -9.73 -11.29 21.54
C ARG A 254 -8.86 -10.12 21.06
N ALA A 255 -9.37 -9.24 20.21
CA ALA A 255 -8.60 -8.18 19.54
C ALA A 255 -9.26 -6.80 19.67
N PRO A 256 -8.48 -5.70 19.79
CA PRO A 256 -9.01 -4.33 19.75
C PRO A 256 -9.43 -3.96 18.31
N ARG A 257 -10.61 -4.42 17.89
CA ARG A 257 -11.06 -4.35 16.47
C ARG A 257 -11.18 -2.93 15.93
N GLU A 258 -11.78 -2.03 16.71
CA GLU A 258 -12.00 -0.64 16.29
C GLU A 258 -10.67 0.05 16.00
N LEU A 259 -9.63 -0.28 16.76
CA LEU A 259 -8.28 0.24 16.53
C LEU A 259 -7.75 -0.21 15.16
N TYR A 260 -7.81 -1.50 14.84
CA TYR A 260 -7.28 -2.01 13.56
C TYR A 260 -8.05 -1.48 12.35
N TRP A 261 -9.38 -1.36 12.48
CA TRP A 261 -10.20 -0.78 11.41
C TRP A 261 -9.92 0.71 11.19
N ASN A 262 -9.72 1.50 12.24
CA ASN A 262 -9.32 2.89 12.11
C ASN A 262 -7.90 3.03 11.52
N GLN A 263 -6.96 2.20 11.98
CA GLN A 263 -5.58 2.21 11.48
C GLN A 263 -5.52 1.91 9.98
N ILE A 264 -6.22 0.87 9.52
CA ILE A 264 -6.17 0.50 8.10
C ILE A 264 -6.92 1.50 7.22
N PHE A 265 -7.98 2.08 7.74
CA PHE A 265 -8.70 3.13 7.06
C PHE A 265 -7.84 4.39 6.90
N GLU A 266 -7.13 4.81 7.96
CA GLU A 266 -6.21 5.95 7.90
C GLU A 266 -5.05 5.72 6.93
N ILE A 267 -4.40 4.55 6.98
CA ILE A 267 -3.34 4.20 6.04
C ILE A 267 -3.86 4.12 4.60
N GLY A 268 -5.06 3.56 4.41
CA GLY A 268 -5.74 3.56 3.11
C GLY A 268 -6.02 4.97 2.59
N LEU A 269 -6.49 5.88 3.45
CA LEU A 269 -6.72 7.29 3.09
C LEU A 269 -5.43 8.02 2.74
N ARG A 270 -4.34 7.79 3.49
CA ARG A 270 -3.03 8.37 3.19
C ARG A 270 -2.50 7.86 1.86
N TYR A 271 -2.56 6.54 1.63
CA TYR A 271 -2.13 5.97 0.36
C TYR A 271 -3.00 6.44 -0.82
N ALA A 272 -4.30 6.62 -0.63
CA ALA A 272 -5.22 7.16 -1.63
C ALA A 272 -4.79 8.53 -2.18
N MET A 273 -4.08 9.35 -1.39
CA MET A 273 -3.64 10.67 -1.84
C MET A 273 -2.42 10.62 -2.77
N CYS A 274 -1.68 9.52 -2.77
CA CYS A 274 -0.47 9.35 -3.56
C CYS A 274 -0.52 8.17 -4.53
N SER A 275 -1.54 7.30 -4.44
CA SER A 275 -1.71 6.12 -5.29
C SER A 275 -1.82 6.52 -6.76
N GLU A 276 -1.24 5.68 -7.62
CA GLU A 276 -1.43 5.76 -9.07
C GLU A 276 -2.84 5.28 -9.47
N ILE A 277 -3.34 5.79 -10.60
CA ILE A 277 -4.68 5.46 -11.14
C ILE A 277 -4.93 3.95 -11.26
N ARG A 278 -3.88 3.14 -11.45
CA ARG A 278 -3.99 1.69 -11.58
C ARG A 278 -4.25 0.99 -10.25
N GLU A 279 -3.85 1.59 -9.13
CA GLU A 279 -4.01 1.01 -7.79
C GLU A 279 -5.24 1.53 -7.06
N ASP A 280 -5.74 2.68 -7.51
CA ASP A 280 -6.94 3.35 -7.04
C ASP A 280 -8.15 2.41 -6.78
N PRO A 281 -8.50 1.44 -7.64
CA PRO A 281 -9.60 0.49 -7.35
C PRO A 281 -9.39 -0.35 -6.08
N LEU A 282 -8.15 -0.77 -5.78
CA LEU A 282 -7.85 -1.52 -4.57
C LEU A 282 -7.99 -0.66 -3.33
N VAL A 283 -7.42 0.54 -3.39
CA VAL A 283 -7.48 1.51 -2.30
C VAL A 283 -8.93 1.91 -2.03
N TYR A 284 -9.72 2.03 -3.09
CA TYR A 284 -11.15 2.26 -3.00
C TYR A 284 -11.87 1.18 -2.19
N VAL A 285 -11.57 -0.11 -2.39
CA VAL A 285 -12.18 -1.19 -1.58
C VAL A 285 -11.91 -1.00 -0.08
N ILE A 286 -10.70 -0.58 0.27
CA ILE A 286 -10.28 -0.36 1.67
C ILE A 286 -11.06 0.81 2.29
N ILE A 287 -11.18 1.94 1.58
CA ILE A 287 -11.76 3.18 2.12
C ILE A 287 -13.27 3.33 1.87
N ASN A 288 -13.87 2.50 1.02
CA ASN A 288 -15.31 2.57 0.69
C ASN A 288 -16.20 1.87 1.74
N ASN A 289 -15.79 1.87 3.00
CA ASN A 289 -16.61 1.38 4.11
C ASN A 289 -17.44 2.53 4.70
N VAL A 290 -18.76 2.38 4.79
CA VAL A 290 -19.67 3.45 5.29
C VAL A 290 -19.44 3.74 6.78
N HIS A 291 -19.25 2.70 7.61
CA HIS A 291 -19.03 2.83 9.05
C HIS A 291 -17.70 3.54 9.35
N LEU A 292 -16.64 3.19 8.63
CA LEU A 292 -15.33 3.84 8.78
C LEU A 292 -15.35 5.26 8.23
N ARG A 293 -16.07 5.54 7.14
CA ARG A 293 -16.25 6.93 6.70
C ARG A 293 -17.02 7.78 7.70
N PHE A 294 -18.01 7.22 8.38
CA PHE A 294 -18.67 7.91 9.49
C PHE A 294 -17.71 8.22 10.66
N SER A 295 -16.59 7.49 10.80
CA SER A 295 -15.58 7.85 11.79
C SER A 295 -14.90 9.20 11.51
N LEU A 296 -14.88 9.67 10.26
CA LEU A 296 -14.35 11.00 9.90
C LEU A 296 -15.18 12.16 10.45
N THR A 297 -16.45 11.93 10.82
CA THR A 297 -17.31 12.98 11.41
C THR A 297 -17.19 13.05 12.93
N LYS A 298 -16.51 12.09 13.55
CA LYS A 298 -16.31 12.04 14.99
C LYS A 298 -15.03 12.78 15.35
N SER A 299 -15.15 13.80 16.20
CA SER A 299 -13.99 14.43 16.81
C SER A 299 -13.13 13.39 17.51
N ASN A 300 -11.82 13.56 17.48
CA ASN A 300 -10.84 12.83 18.27
C ASN A 300 -10.47 11.40 17.81
N ILE A 301 -10.84 11.00 16.58
CA ILE A 301 -10.44 9.69 16.05
C ILE A 301 -9.10 9.75 15.33
N PHE A 302 -8.89 10.77 14.50
CA PHE A 302 -7.67 10.94 13.72
C PHE A 302 -7.04 12.28 14.03
N TYR A 303 -5.71 12.31 14.04
CA TYR A 303 -4.93 13.50 14.33
C TYR A 303 -3.65 13.50 13.49
N PRO A 304 -3.21 14.70 13.07
CA PRO A 304 -1.92 14.80 12.41
C PRO A 304 -0.82 14.41 13.41
N VAL A 305 0.30 13.89 12.90
CA VAL A 305 1.49 13.64 13.73
C VAL A 305 2.01 14.96 14.29
N ASP A 306 2.09 15.97 13.43
CA ASP A 306 2.46 17.35 13.72
C ASP A 306 1.89 18.29 12.64
N ASN A 307 2.24 19.58 12.69
CA ASN A 307 1.74 20.56 11.71
C ASN A 307 2.25 20.28 10.28
N GLU A 308 3.45 19.72 10.13
CA GLU A 308 4.04 19.44 8.81
C GLU A 308 3.30 18.27 8.15
N ASP A 309 2.94 17.23 8.91
CA ASP A 309 2.08 16.14 8.46
C ASP A 309 0.70 16.65 8.00
N ALA A 310 0.07 17.57 8.75
CA ALA A 310 -1.21 18.16 8.35
C ALA A 310 -1.12 18.89 7.00
N ILE A 311 -0.05 19.67 6.80
CA ILE A 311 0.22 20.40 5.55
C ILE A 311 0.50 19.43 4.40
N LEU A 312 1.25 18.36 4.65
CA LEU A 312 1.55 17.33 3.66
C LEU A 312 0.27 16.64 3.20
N VAL A 313 -0.58 16.20 4.13
CA VAL A 313 -1.89 15.59 3.84
C VAL A 313 -2.74 16.51 2.96
N ALA A 314 -2.85 17.79 3.30
CA ALA A 314 -3.65 18.75 2.53
C ALA A 314 -3.08 18.98 1.12
N THR A 315 -1.76 19.07 0.99
CA THR A 315 -1.04 19.20 -0.29
C THR A 315 -1.28 17.99 -1.19
N CYS A 316 -1.08 16.79 -0.66
CA CYS A 316 -1.26 15.52 -1.37
C CYS A 316 -2.70 15.32 -1.81
N THR A 317 -3.66 15.63 -0.93
CA THR A 317 -5.08 15.59 -1.24
C THR A 317 -5.42 16.54 -2.39
N THR A 318 -4.94 17.79 -2.33
CA THR A 318 -5.13 18.78 -3.39
C THR A 318 -4.59 18.28 -4.73
N ARG A 319 -3.39 17.67 -4.72
CA ARG A 319 -2.77 17.09 -5.92
C ARG A 319 -3.62 15.95 -6.50
N LYS A 320 -4.08 15.02 -5.65
CA LYS A 320 -4.90 13.87 -6.06
C LYS A 320 -6.26 14.29 -6.62
N LEU A 321 -6.95 15.23 -5.97
CA LEU A 321 -8.24 15.74 -6.45
C LEU A 321 -8.13 16.38 -7.84
N ARG A 322 -7.00 17.05 -8.13
CA ARG A 322 -6.72 17.61 -9.46
C ARG A 322 -6.43 16.53 -10.51
N SER A 323 -5.76 15.43 -10.14
CA SER A 323 -5.39 14.36 -11.08
C SER A 323 -6.55 13.41 -11.41
N LEU A 324 -7.47 13.20 -10.47
CA LEU A 324 -8.59 12.28 -10.63
C LEU A 324 -9.66 12.77 -11.64
N SER A 325 -9.49 13.92 -12.31
CA SER A 325 -10.50 14.58 -13.16
C SER A 325 -10.98 13.77 -14.38
N THR A 326 -10.43 12.59 -14.62
CA THR A 326 -10.74 11.70 -15.75
C THR A 326 -11.52 10.43 -15.34
N ILE A 327 -11.72 10.18 -14.04
CA ILE A 327 -12.32 8.93 -13.53
C ILE A 327 -13.59 9.25 -12.72
N ASN A 328 -14.78 9.09 -13.33
CA ASN A 328 -16.06 9.49 -12.72
C ASN A 328 -16.59 8.52 -11.64
N GLU A 329 -15.88 7.43 -11.32
CA GLU A 329 -16.36 6.38 -10.39
C GLU A 329 -15.78 6.48 -8.98
N MET A 330 -14.87 7.43 -8.75
CA MET A 330 -14.09 7.50 -7.50
C MET A 330 -14.54 8.61 -6.54
N ASN A 331 -15.84 8.91 -6.53
CA ASN A 331 -16.36 10.04 -5.76
C ASN A 331 -16.33 9.77 -4.25
N ASN A 332 -16.52 8.53 -3.82
CA ASN A 332 -16.33 8.13 -2.41
C ASN A 332 -14.88 8.29 -1.96
N MET A 333 -13.91 8.01 -2.85
CA MET A 333 -12.49 8.22 -2.55
C MET A 333 -12.20 9.71 -2.42
N ALA A 334 -12.62 10.52 -3.39
CA ALA A 334 -12.41 11.97 -3.39
C ALA A 334 -13.01 12.65 -2.14
N THR A 335 -14.25 12.27 -1.78
CA THR A 335 -14.92 12.77 -0.57
C THR A 335 -14.26 12.27 0.71
N GLY A 336 -13.80 11.01 0.75
CA GLY A 336 -13.07 10.44 1.87
C GLY A 336 -11.75 11.16 2.15
N ILE A 337 -10.89 11.33 1.14
CA ILE A 337 -9.60 12.03 1.30
C ILE A 337 -9.80 13.52 1.62
N LEU A 338 -10.84 14.15 1.05
CA LEU A 338 -11.20 15.53 1.35
C LEU A 338 -11.62 15.69 2.82
N GLY A 339 -12.57 14.88 3.28
CA GLY A 339 -13.06 14.94 4.66
C GLY A 339 -11.94 14.67 5.66
N TYR A 340 -11.07 13.70 5.36
CA TYR A 340 -9.90 13.42 6.18
C TYR A 340 -8.91 14.59 6.23
N ALA A 341 -8.55 15.17 5.08
CA ALA A 341 -7.64 16.32 5.05
C ALA A 341 -8.20 17.54 5.79
N SER A 342 -9.49 17.84 5.62
CA SER A 342 -10.15 18.96 6.32
C SER A 342 -10.14 18.79 7.84
N MET A 343 -10.28 17.56 8.34
CA MET A 343 -10.25 17.26 9.77
C MET A 343 -8.85 17.43 10.38
N LEU A 344 -7.78 17.19 9.62
CA LEU A 344 -6.41 17.29 10.13
C LEU A 344 -5.84 18.72 10.11
N LEU A 345 -6.43 19.64 9.35
CA LEU A 345 -5.95 21.03 9.25
C LEU A 345 -6.14 21.79 10.57
N CYS A 346 -5.03 22.29 11.13
CA CYS A 346 -5.04 23.13 12.32
C CYS A 346 -5.48 24.58 12.00
N PRO A 347 -6.03 25.34 12.98
CA PRO A 347 -6.59 26.67 12.76
C PRO A 347 -5.64 27.73 12.17
N THR A 348 -4.34 27.65 12.46
CA THR A 348 -3.34 28.65 12.02
C THR A 348 -3.02 28.58 10.53
N ASP A 349 -3.10 27.40 9.92
CA ASP A 349 -2.78 27.16 8.52
C ASP A 349 -4.03 26.85 7.68
N PHE A 350 -5.20 26.93 8.34
CA PHE A 350 -6.49 26.56 7.78
C PHE A 350 -6.82 27.38 6.53
N GLU A 351 -6.77 28.72 6.59
CA GLU A 351 -7.26 29.58 5.50
C GLU A 351 -6.55 29.33 4.14
N LEU A 352 -5.23 29.15 4.15
CA LEU A 352 -4.46 28.95 2.92
C LEU A 352 -4.70 27.55 2.34
N HIS A 353 -4.57 26.51 3.16
CA HIS A 353 -4.66 25.12 2.70
C HIS A 353 -6.11 24.72 2.41
N VAL A 354 -7.08 25.18 3.20
CA VAL A 354 -8.50 24.93 2.96
C VAL A 354 -8.94 25.53 1.63
N THR A 355 -8.49 26.75 1.30
CA THR A 355 -8.84 27.40 0.03
C THR A 355 -8.38 26.57 -1.17
N GLN A 356 -7.13 26.08 -1.14
CA GLN A 356 -6.59 25.26 -2.23
C GLN A 356 -7.30 23.91 -2.34
N LEU A 357 -7.57 23.29 -1.20
CA LEU A 357 -8.26 22.01 -1.08
C LEU A 357 -9.67 22.07 -1.66
N TYR A 358 -10.49 23.03 -1.21
CA TYR A 358 -11.85 23.20 -1.70
C TYR A 358 -11.87 23.66 -3.15
N LYS A 359 -10.94 24.51 -3.60
CA LYS A 359 -10.83 24.86 -5.02
C LYS A 359 -10.58 23.62 -5.89
N ALA A 360 -9.72 22.70 -5.45
CA ALA A 360 -9.49 21.44 -6.15
C ALA A 360 -10.74 20.53 -6.13
N ALA A 361 -11.41 20.42 -4.99
CA ALA A 361 -12.66 19.66 -4.86
C ALA A 361 -13.78 20.21 -5.76
N PHE A 362 -14.00 21.52 -5.77
CA PHE A 362 -14.99 22.17 -6.63
C PHE A 362 -14.66 22.01 -8.11
N HIS A 363 -13.40 22.20 -8.50
CA HIS A 363 -12.97 21.99 -9.88
C HIS A 363 -13.24 20.55 -10.35
N ARG A 364 -12.95 19.56 -9.49
CA ARG A 364 -13.28 18.16 -9.76
C ARG A 364 -14.79 17.96 -9.92
N ALA A 365 -15.59 18.39 -8.93
CA ALA A 365 -17.03 18.26 -8.97
C ALA A 365 -17.62 18.91 -10.23
N TRP A 366 -17.08 20.07 -10.64
CA TRP A 366 -17.47 20.75 -11.86
C TRP A 366 -17.14 19.95 -13.12
N ASN A 367 -15.98 19.31 -13.19
CA ASN A 367 -15.63 18.43 -14.31
C ASN A 367 -16.61 17.27 -14.42
N GLU A 368 -17.02 16.67 -13.30
CA GLU A 368 -18.03 15.62 -13.29
C GLU A 368 -19.41 16.13 -13.73
N ILE A 369 -19.86 17.28 -13.22
CA ILE A 369 -21.10 17.94 -13.68
C ILE A 369 -21.06 18.18 -15.19
N SER A 370 -19.93 18.68 -15.71
CA SER A 370 -19.79 18.94 -17.14
C SER A 370 -19.84 17.65 -17.99
N ALA A 371 -19.53 16.51 -17.39
CA ALA A 371 -19.57 15.18 -18.01
C ALA A 371 -20.91 14.44 -17.79
N ILE A 372 -21.91 15.06 -17.14
CA ILE A 372 -23.22 14.47 -16.83
C ILE A 372 -23.92 13.81 -18.03
N HIS A 373 -23.81 14.42 -19.21
CA HIS A 373 -24.41 13.90 -20.44
C HIS A 373 -23.79 12.59 -20.93
N ARG A 374 -22.67 12.17 -20.32
CA ARG A 374 -21.94 10.93 -20.61
C ARG A 374 -22.05 9.91 -19.47
N MET A 375 -22.85 10.20 -18.44
CA MET A 375 -23.06 9.31 -17.29
C MET A 375 -24.24 8.37 -17.54
N ASP A 376 -24.09 7.11 -17.13
CA ASP A 376 -25.25 6.22 -16.96
C ASP A 376 -26.04 6.57 -15.68
N SER A 377 -27.19 5.92 -15.51
CA SER A 377 -28.10 6.17 -14.38
C SER A 377 -27.48 5.84 -13.01
N HIS A 378 -26.60 4.85 -12.93
CA HIS A 378 -25.92 4.49 -11.67
C HIS A 378 -24.92 5.57 -11.27
N ARG A 379 -24.10 6.03 -12.23
CA ARG A 379 -23.12 7.11 -12.03
C ARG A 379 -23.80 8.43 -11.67
N TRP A 380 -24.96 8.73 -12.26
CA TRP A 380 -25.75 9.91 -11.92
C TRP A 380 -26.25 9.89 -10.46
N CYS A 381 -26.81 8.76 -10.00
CA CYS A 381 -27.26 8.61 -8.62
C CYS A 381 -26.11 8.80 -7.62
N THR A 382 -24.95 8.19 -7.90
CA THR A 382 -23.74 8.33 -7.07
C THR A 382 -23.28 9.79 -7.03
N PHE A 383 -23.20 10.47 -8.18
CA PHE A 383 -22.87 11.89 -8.25
C PHE A 383 -23.82 12.76 -7.40
N ALA A 384 -25.13 12.56 -7.50
CA ALA A 384 -26.13 13.35 -6.77
C ALA A 384 -25.96 13.24 -5.24
N VAL A 385 -25.74 12.01 -4.73
CA VAL A 385 -25.47 11.77 -3.30
C VAL A 385 -24.17 12.47 -2.84
N HIS A 386 -23.15 12.55 -3.69
CA HIS A 386 -21.90 13.23 -3.36
C HIS A 386 -22.00 14.75 -3.41
N ALA A 387 -22.72 15.31 -4.37
CA ALA A 387 -23.01 16.74 -4.40
C ALA A 387 -23.77 17.16 -3.13
N GLU A 388 -24.71 16.32 -2.67
CA GLU A 388 -25.42 16.51 -1.41
C GLU A 388 -24.47 16.42 -0.19
N ALA A 389 -23.59 15.43 -0.14
CA ALA A 389 -22.60 15.30 0.94
C ALA A 389 -21.58 16.45 0.98
N LEU A 390 -21.16 16.97 -0.19
CA LEU A 390 -20.30 18.15 -0.30
C LEU A 390 -21.05 19.41 0.18
N ALA A 391 -22.32 19.55 -0.19
CA ALA A 391 -23.16 20.66 0.29
C ALA A 391 -23.39 20.57 1.82
N ALA A 392 -23.56 19.36 2.36
CA ALA A 392 -23.71 19.10 3.78
C ALA A 392 -22.42 19.44 4.56
N SER A 393 -21.24 19.07 4.04
CA SER A 393 -19.96 19.39 4.69
C SER A 393 -19.64 20.89 4.67
N LEU A 394 -20.12 21.61 3.65
CA LEU A 394 -20.03 23.07 3.58
C LEU A 394 -21.01 23.79 4.52
N SER A 395 -22.12 23.17 4.88
CA SER A 395 -23.15 23.75 5.76
C SER A 395 -22.94 23.44 7.24
N GLY A 396 -22.07 22.49 7.59
CA GLY A 396 -21.68 22.18 8.98
C GLY A 396 -20.67 23.15 9.62
N HIS A 397 -20.26 24.21 8.91
CA HIS A 397 -19.28 25.21 9.36
C HIS A 397 -19.84 26.65 9.38
N VAL A 398 -21.17 26.81 9.49
CA VAL A 398 -21.82 28.11 9.78
C VAL A 398 -22.20 28.20 11.24
#